data_AF-A0A164Y4S7-F1
#
_entry.id   AF-A0A164Y4S7-F1
#
_cell.length_a   1.000
_cell.length_b   1.000
_cell.length_c   1.000
_cell.angle_alpha   90.00
_cell.angle_beta   90.00
_cell.angle_gamma   90.00
#
_symmetry.space_group_name_H-M   'P 1'
#
loop_
_entity.id
_entity.type
_entity.pdbx_description
1 polymer ?
#
loop_
_entity_poly.entity_id
_entity_poly.type
_entity_poly.pdbx_seq_one_letter_code
_entity_poly.pdbx_strand_id
1 'polypeptide(L)'
;MANRVSLTTLRIHLYILLFLFSVILMGISAGRLHYTTHIPRGDPLNGGKNFFDPIVPELLVTAILLVVASASFLWIVWQKVEMEFMTRLWFEIAVLSVLWVMLTVGQSIATSIWPNLTWCIKFTACQVIQAMIAFAWFSWAWLTLLIFISLRFAIINQAWWEHIHGWNTFDDGNWRESISGVSGARSGYASGGNVLGRAEDGDGMSERGDQSRSWMGIGRRSGPRASTVPRVSVAAE
;
A
#
# COMPACT_ATOMS: atom_id res chain seq x y z
N MET A 1 -17.45 -2.45 -23.16
CA MET A 1 -17.39 -2.58 -21.69
C MET A 1 -15.95 -2.86 -21.30
N ALA A 2 -15.10 -1.83 -21.28
CA ALA A 2 -13.73 -1.98 -20.81
C ALA A 2 -13.78 -2.19 -19.30
N ASN A 3 -13.30 -3.35 -18.84
CA ASN A 3 -13.21 -3.68 -17.42
C ASN A 3 -12.46 -2.55 -16.70
N ARG A 4 -13.15 -1.79 -15.85
CA ARG A 4 -12.54 -0.85 -14.92
C ARG A 4 -11.84 -1.69 -13.84
N VAL A 5 -10.70 -2.27 -14.18
CA VAL A 5 -9.80 -2.82 -13.15
C VAL A 5 -9.52 -1.69 -12.20
N SER A 6 -9.90 -1.85 -10.93
CA SER A 6 -9.69 -0.80 -9.95
C SER A 6 -8.19 -0.53 -9.85
N LEU A 7 -7.78 0.74 -9.86
CA LEU A 7 -6.37 1.14 -9.74
C LEU A 7 -5.73 0.49 -8.51
N THR A 8 -6.50 0.33 -7.43
CA THR A 8 -6.11 -0.39 -6.21
C THR A 8 -5.80 -1.86 -6.48
N THR A 9 -6.64 -2.57 -7.24
CA THR A 9 -6.40 -3.96 -7.62
C THR A 9 -5.11 -4.09 -8.42
N LEU A 10 -4.89 -3.21 -9.40
CA LEU A 10 -3.66 -3.22 -10.20
C LEU A 10 -2.43 -2.99 -9.32
N ARG A 11 -2.49 -2.02 -8.40
CA ARG A 11 -1.41 -1.72 -7.46
C ARG A 11 -1.08 -2.89 -6.55
N ILE A 12 -2.08 -3.61 -6.03
CA ILE A 12 -1.87 -4.84 -5.24
C ILE A 12 -1.12 -5.90 -6.05
N HIS A 13 -1.52 -6.13 -7.30
CA HIS A 13 -0.85 -7.12 -8.16
C HIS A 13 0.60 -6.74 -8.44
N LEU A 14 0.87 -5.45 -8.69
CA LEU A 14 2.22 -4.96 -8.90
C LEU A 14 3.11 -5.12 -7.67
N TYR A 15 2.56 -4.88 -6.46
CA TYR A 15 3.28 -5.13 -5.22
C TYR A 15 3.61 -6.61 -5.01
N ILE A 16 2.68 -7.51 -5.32
CA ILE A 16 2.92 -8.96 -5.24
C ILE A 16 4.03 -9.37 -6.21
N LEU A 17 3.98 -8.91 -7.46
CA LEU A 17 5.02 -9.19 -8.45
C LEU A 17 6.38 -8.65 -8.01
N LEU A 18 6.43 -7.40 -7.53
CA LEU A 18 7.65 -6.79 -7.01
C LEU A 18 8.23 -7.58 -5.81
N PHE A 19 7.37 -8.03 -4.90
CA PHE A 19 7.76 -8.87 -3.77
C PHE A 19 8.36 -10.20 -4.25
N LEU A 20 7.71 -10.90 -5.18
CA LEU A 20 8.22 -12.17 -5.71
C LEU A 20 9.58 -12.00 -6.40
N PHE A 21 9.73 -11.00 -7.27
CA PHE A 21 10.99 -10.77 -7.97
C PHE A 21 12.11 -10.32 -7.02
N SER A 22 11.80 -9.53 -5.99
CA SER A 22 12.80 -9.14 -4.99
C SER A 22 13.27 -10.30 -4.10
N VAL A 23 12.37 -11.23 -3.73
CA VAL A 23 12.76 -12.46 -3.01
C VAL A 23 13.67 -13.34 -3.88
N ILE A 24 13.36 -13.49 -5.18
CA ILE A 24 14.21 -14.24 -6.12
C ILE A 24 15.58 -13.56 -6.25
N LEU A 25 15.61 -12.24 -6.44
CA LEU A 25 16.85 -11.47 -6.54
C LEU A 25 17.70 -11.59 -5.27
N MET A 26 17.08 -11.55 -4.09
CA MET A 26 17.73 -11.75 -2.80
C MET A 26 18.36 -13.15 -2.71
N GLY A 27 17.62 -14.20 -3.08
CA GLY A 27 18.12 -15.58 -3.05
C GLY A 27 19.30 -15.81 -3.99
N ILE A 28 19.22 -15.31 -5.23
CA ILE A 28 20.28 -15.43 -6.23
C ILE A 28 21.53 -14.64 -5.78
N SER A 29 21.36 -13.42 -5.27
CA SER A 29 22.47 -12.58 -4.79
C SER A 29 23.18 -13.19 -3.58
N ALA A 30 22.41 -13.74 -2.62
CA ALA A 30 22.97 -14.45 -1.47
C ALA A 30 23.74 -15.72 -1.89
N GLY A 31 23.19 -16.49 -2.83
CA GLY A 31 23.86 -17.67 -3.40
C GLY A 31 25.18 -17.30 -4.09
N ARG A 32 25.19 -16.18 -4.83
CA ARG A 32 26.42 -15.66 -5.45
C ARG A 32 27.45 -15.25 -4.41
N LEU A 33 27.05 -14.52 -3.38
CA LEU A 33 27.93 -14.08 -2.30
C LEU A 33 28.55 -15.28 -1.56
N HIS A 34 27.75 -16.31 -1.29
CA HIS A 34 28.22 -17.54 -0.67
C HIS A 34 29.27 -18.24 -1.55
N TYR A 35 29.01 -18.36 -2.86
CA TYR A 35 29.96 -18.94 -3.81
C TYR A 35 31.28 -18.15 -3.85
N THR A 36 31.24 -16.82 -3.88
CA THR A 36 32.45 -15.99 -3.95
C THR A 36 33.32 -16.05 -2.69
N THR A 37 32.71 -16.36 -1.55
CA THR A 37 33.40 -16.44 -0.25
C THR A 37 33.89 -17.85 0.10
N HIS A 38 33.30 -18.89 -0.49
CA HIS A 38 33.59 -20.30 -0.19
C HIS A 38 33.95 -21.08 -1.46
N ILE A 39 34.95 -20.62 -2.20
CA ILE A 39 35.38 -21.30 -3.43
C ILE A 39 36.14 -22.59 -3.07
N PRO A 40 35.75 -23.76 -3.59
CA PRO A 40 36.50 -25.00 -3.38
C PRO A 40 37.87 -24.93 -4.06
N ARG A 41 38.87 -25.56 -3.42
CA ARG A 41 40.24 -25.63 -3.97
C ARG A 41 40.20 -26.36 -5.32
N GLY A 42 40.63 -25.69 -6.39
CA GLY A 42 40.68 -26.25 -7.74
C GLY A 42 39.67 -25.68 -8.73
N ASP A 43 38.88 -24.66 -8.36
CA ASP A 43 38.00 -23.97 -9.32
C ASP A 43 38.83 -23.19 -10.37
N PRO A 44 38.63 -23.47 -11.68
CA PRO A 44 39.38 -22.81 -12.76
C PRO A 44 39.09 -21.31 -12.88
N LEU A 45 37.98 -20.79 -12.32
CA LEU A 45 37.51 -19.42 -12.59
C LEU A 45 38.38 -18.32 -11.95
N ASN A 46 39.10 -18.62 -10.85
CA ASN A 46 40.01 -17.66 -10.21
C ASN A 46 41.24 -18.35 -9.58
N GLY A 47 41.66 -19.48 -10.15
CA GLY A 47 42.76 -20.29 -9.61
C GLY A 47 42.54 -20.69 -8.15
N GLY A 48 41.29 -20.92 -7.74
CA GLY A 48 40.90 -21.25 -6.37
C GLY A 48 41.09 -20.13 -5.32
N LYS A 49 41.29 -18.86 -5.72
CA LYS A 49 41.36 -17.74 -4.78
C LYS A 49 40.00 -17.11 -4.57
N ASN A 50 39.64 -16.87 -3.30
CA ASN A 50 38.45 -16.10 -2.95
C ASN A 50 38.57 -14.67 -3.52
N PHE A 51 37.46 -14.16 -4.06
CA PHE A 51 37.36 -12.77 -4.52
C PHE A 51 36.06 -12.18 -3.98
N PHE A 52 36.10 -10.90 -3.61
CA PHE A 52 34.93 -10.19 -3.13
C PHE A 52 34.47 -9.19 -4.19
N ASP A 53 33.20 -9.28 -4.54
CA ASP A 53 32.60 -8.40 -5.53
C ASP A 53 31.65 -7.43 -4.83
N PRO A 54 31.98 -6.12 -4.76
CA PRO A 54 31.22 -5.16 -3.96
C PRO A 54 29.81 -4.90 -4.51
N ILE A 55 29.53 -5.23 -5.77
CA ILE A 55 28.19 -4.99 -6.36
C ILE A 55 27.15 -6.02 -5.88
N VAL A 56 27.59 -7.24 -5.57
CA VAL A 56 26.72 -8.32 -5.08
C VAL A 56 26.06 -7.97 -3.73
N PRO A 57 26.79 -7.54 -2.69
CA PRO A 57 26.17 -7.12 -1.43
C PRO A 57 25.32 -5.85 -1.57
N GLU A 58 25.65 -4.93 -2.48
CA GLU A 58 24.82 -3.75 -2.76
C GLU A 58 23.44 -4.15 -3.31
N LEU A 59 23.40 -5.04 -4.31
CA LEU A 59 22.15 -5.58 -4.84
C LEU A 59 21.40 -6.42 -3.80
N LEU A 60 22.11 -7.18 -2.95
CA LEU A 60 21.52 -7.96 -1.88
C LEU A 60 20.82 -7.06 -0.84
N VAL A 61 21.47 -6.00 -0.37
CA VAL A 61 20.87 -5.04 0.56
C VAL A 61 19.66 -4.36 -0.07
N THR A 62 19.78 -3.96 -1.34
CA THR A 62 18.67 -3.34 -2.07
C THR A 62 17.48 -4.31 -2.22
N ALA A 63 17.74 -5.59 -2.49
CA ALA A 63 16.70 -6.61 -2.57
C ALA A 63 16.03 -6.85 -1.22
N ILE A 64 16.77 -6.88 -0.11
CA ILE A 64 16.21 -6.98 1.25
C ILE A 64 15.29 -5.79 1.53
N LEU A 65 15.73 -4.57 1.23
CA LEU A 65 14.92 -3.36 1.41
C LEU A 65 13.66 -3.39 0.54
N LEU A 66 13.74 -3.90 -0.69
CA LEU A 66 12.57 -4.10 -1.57
C LEU A 66 11.59 -5.12 -0.99
N VAL A 67 12.07 -6.25 -0.45
CA VAL A 67 11.22 -7.27 0.19
C VAL A 67 10.49 -6.67 1.38
N VAL A 68 11.21 -5.97 2.27
CA VAL A 68 10.62 -5.33 3.44
C VAL A 68 9.62 -4.26 3.03
N ALA A 69 10.00 -3.33 2.15
CA ALA A 69 9.12 -2.25 1.72
C ALA A 69 7.85 -2.77 1.02
N SER A 70 7.98 -3.70 0.07
CA SER A 70 6.84 -4.28 -0.63
C SER A 70 5.91 -5.05 0.31
N ALA A 71 6.46 -5.83 1.25
CA ALA A 71 5.67 -6.52 2.27
C ALA A 71 4.95 -5.54 3.22
N SER A 72 5.63 -4.47 3.64
CA SER A 72 5.04 -3.42 4.48
C SER A 72 3.89 -2.72 3.77
N PHE A 73 4.04 -2.34 2.50
CA PHE A 73 2.95 -1.71 1.74
C PHE A 73 1.79 -2.69 1.47
N LEU A 74 2.07 -3.96 1.16
CA LEU A 74 1.06 -5.01 1.07
C LEU A 74 0.27 -5.15 2.37
N TRP A 75 0.97 -5.17 3.50
CA TRP A 75 0.36 -5.25 4.83
C TRP A 75 -0.52 -4.04 5.13
N ILE A 76 -0.03 -2.82 4.88
CA ILE A 76 -0.80 -1.57 5.08
C ILE A 76 -2.08 -1.58 4.23
N VAL A 77 -1.98 -1.98 2.95
CA VAL A 77 -3.13 -2.04 2.05
C VAL A 77 -4.12 -3.13 2.47
N TRP A 78 -3.64 -4.27 2.99
CA TRP A 78 -4.49 -5.37 3.40
C TRP A 78 -5.23 -5.10 4.71
N GLN A 79 -4.51 -4.61 5.72
CA GLN A 79 -5.06 -4.36 7.05
C GLN A 79 -5.88 -3.06 7.13
N LYS A 80 -5.76 -2.18 6.13
CA LYS A 80 -6.40 -0.84 6.14
C LYS A 80 -6.07 -0.07 7.42
N VAL A 81 -4.82 -0.18 7.91
CA VAL A 81 -4.41 0.50 9.15
C VAL A 81 -4.26 1.98 8.89
N GLU A 82 -4.97 2.80 9.65
CA GLU A 82 -4.86 4.26 9.64
C GLU A 82 -3.67 4.70 10.52
N MET A 83 -2.45 4.67 9.96
CA MET A 83 -1.29 5.31 10.58
C MET A 83 -1.05 6.67 9.93
N GLU A 84 -1.20 7.77 10.66
CA GLU A 84 -1.18 9.15 10.14
C GLU A 84 0.04 9.51 9.28
N PHE A 85 1.20 8.87 9.51
CA PHE A 85 2.44 9.16 8.79
C PHE A 85 2.72 8.18 7.64
N MET A 86 2.69 6.86 7.90
CA MET A 86 3.06 5.84 6.93
C MET A 86 2.03 5.60 5.82
N THR A 87 0.78 6.04 6.00
CA THR A 87 -0.30 5.85 5.03
C THR A 87 -0.40 6.96 3.98
N ARG A 88 0.45 7.99 4.07
CA ARG A 88 0.44 9.11 3.15
C ARG A 88 1.04 8.72 1.79
N LEU A 89 0.38 9.11 0.72
CA LEU A 89 0.80 8.77 -0.65
C LEU A 89 2.20 9.31 -0.99
N TRP A 90 2.56 10.52 -0.53
CA TRP A 90 3.90 11.07 -0.76
C TRP A 90 5.01 10.23 -0.12
N PHE A 91 4.75 9.60 1.04
CA PHE A 91 5.73 8.79 1.75
C PHE A 91 6.02 7.51 0.96
N GLU A 92 4.98 6.87 0.43
CA GLU A 92 5.13 5.74 -0.49
C GLU A 92 5.98 6.12 -1.71
N ILE A 93 5.66 7.22 -2.39
CA ILE A 93 6.42 7.67 -3.57
C ILE A 93 7.88 7.95 -3.20
N ALA A 94 8.14 8.58 -2.04
CA ALA A 94 9.48 8.86 -1.57
C ALA A 94 10.30 7.58 -1.33
N VAL A 95 9.75 6.61 -0.59
CA VAL A 95 10.40 5.32 -0.31
C VAL A 95 10.66 4.56 -1.62
N LEU A 96 9.67 4.48 -2.51
CA LEU A 96 9.84 3.81 -3.80
C LEU A 96 10.89 4.50 -4.68
N SER A 97 10.98 5.84 -4.64
CA SER A 97 11.97 6.61 -5.41
C SER A 97 13.39 6.37 -4.91
N VAL A 98 13.61 6.30 -3.59
CA VAL A 98 14.93 5.96 -3.01
C VAL A 98 15.35 4.55 -3.43
N LEU A 99 14.45 3.58 -3.33
CA LEU A 99 14.71 2.20 -3.77
C LEU A 99 14.98 2.14 -5.28
N TRP A 100 14.30 2.97 -6.07
CA TRP A 100 14.50 3.06 -7.51
C TRP A 100 15.90 3.56 -7.88
N VAL A 101 16.41 4.58 -7.19
CA VAL A 101 17.77 5.07 -7.40
C VAL A 101 18.81 4.02 -6.99
N MET A 102 18.68 3.42 -5.80
CA MET A 102 19.60 2.37 -5.34
C MET A 102 19.65 1.19 -6.32
N LEU A 103 18.49 0.73 -6.78
CA LEU A 103 18.41 -0.37 -7.74
C LEU A 103 19.00 0.02 -9.10
N THR A 104 18.80 1.26 -9.55
CA THR A 104 19.33 1.78 -10.81
C THR A 104 20.86 1.83 -10.80
N VAL A 105 21.46 2.33 -9.72
CA VAL A 105 22.92 2.37 -9.55
C VAL A 105 23.49 0.95 -9.56
N GLY A 106 22.95 0.06 -8.71
CA GLY A 106 23.41 -1.32 -8.61
C GLY A 106 23.36 -2.09 -9.94
N GLN A 107 22.26 -2.00 -10.68
CA GLN A 107 22.14 -2.70 -11.97
C GLN A 107 23.03 -2.09 -13.06
N SER A 108 23.22 -0.77 -13.07
CA SER A 108 24.03 -0.08 -14.10
C SER A 108 25.52 -0.42 -13.97
N ILE A 109 26.03 -0.50 -12.74
CA ILE A 109 27.40 -0.91 -12.48
C ILE A 109 27.56 -2.39 -12.85
N ALA A 110 26.62 -3.25 -12.44
CA ALA A 110 26.64 -4.66 -12.81
C ALA A 110 26.68 -4.88 -14.34
N THR A 111 25.82 -4.20 -15.12
CA THR A 111 25.83 -4.34 -16.58
C THR A 111 27.10 -3.81 -17.24
N SER A 112 27.76 -2.80 -16.64
CA SER A 112 29.02 -2.25 -17.15
C SER A 112 30.22 -3.17 -16.92
N ILE A 113 30.25 -3.90 -15.80
CA ILE A 113 31.35 -4.81 -15.46
C ILE A 113 31.27 -6.10 -16.28
N TRP A 114 30.05 -6.55 -16.62
CA TRP A 114 29.84 -7.77 -17.39
C TRP A 114 29.07 -7.53 -18.71
N PRO A 115 29.65 -6.81 -19.68
CA PRO A 115 28.92 -6.38 -20.87
C PRO A 115 28.63 -7.49 -21.90
N ASN A 116 29.19 -8.71 -21.75
CA ASN A 116 28.94 -9.84 -22.66
C ASN A 116 29.22 -11.20 -21.98
N LEU A 117 28.19 -11.90 -21.48
CA LEU A 117 28.33 -13.23 -20.86
C LEU A 117 28.08 -14.41 -21.80
N THR A 118 27.82 -14.16 -23.09
CA THR A 118 27.47 -15.22 -24.07
C THR A 118 28.53 -16.32 -24.18
N TRP A 119 29.81 -15.97 -24.06
CA TRP A 119 30.92 -16.93 -24.12
C TRP A 119 31.02 -17.83 -22.86
N CYS A 120 30.46 -17.38 -21.72
CA CYS A 120 30.61 -18.02 -20.42
C CYS A 120 29.38 -18.85 -20.01
N ILE A 121 28.38 -19.01 -20.88
CA ILE A 121 27.11 -19.69 -20.56
C ILE A 121 27.27 -21.17 -20.15
N LYS A 122 28.44 -21.77 -20.45
CA LYS A 122 28.79 -23.15 -20.04
C LYS A 122 29.03 -23.28 -18.54
N PHE A 123 29.36 -22.19 -17.84
CA PHE A 123 29.63 -22.20 -16.40
C PHE A 123 28.39 -21.76 -15.62
N THR A 124 28.01 -22.53 -14.60
CA THR A 124 26.88 -22.23 -13.71
C THR A 124 27.02 -20.86 -13.05
N ALA A 125 28.25 -20.45 -12.72
CA ALA A 125 28.56 -19.13 -12.16
C ALA A 125 28.09 -17.97 -13.05
N CYS A 126 28.29 -18.05 -14.36
CA CYS A 126 27.87 -17.01 -15.30
C CYS A 126 26.36 -17.00 -15.52
N GLN A 127 25.70 -18.16 -15.49
CA GLN A 127 24.23 -18.25 -15.56
C GLN A 127 23.57 -17.54 -14.38
N VAL A 128 24.14 -17.70 -13.17
CA VAL A 128 23.66 -17.02 -11.96
C VAL A 128 23.78 -15.50 -12.06
N ILE A 129 24.91 -14.98 -12.57
CA ILE A 129 25.10 -13.53 -12.77
C ILE A 129 24.10 -12.99 -13.80
N GLN A 130 23.91 -13.71 -14.91
CA GLN A 130 22.95 -13.30 -15.94
C GLN A 130 21.51 -13.28 -15.40
N ALA A 131 21.13 -14.28 -14.60
CA ALA A 131 19.84 -14.31 -13.93
C ALA A 131 19.69 -13.14 -12.95
N MET A 132 20.72 -12.85 -12.15
CA MET A 132 20.74 -11.72 -11.20
C MET A 132 20.49 -10.39 -11.91
N ILE A 133 21.20 -10.11 -13.01
CA ILE A 133 21.01 -8.90 -13.81
C ILE A 133 19.61 -8.85 -14.41
N ALA A 134 19.12 -9.95 -14.96
CA ALA A 134 17.78 -10.00 -15.55
C ALA A 134 16.69 -9.69 -14.52
N PHE A 135 16.74 -10.32 -13.34
CA PHE A 135 15.78 -10.07 -12.26
C PHE A 135 15.91 -8.66 -11.69
N ALA A 136 17.11 -8.08 -11.63
CA ALA A 136 17.28 -6.66 -11.26
C ALA A 136 16.56 -5.71 -12.23
N TRP A 137 16.69 -5.93 -13.55
CA TRP A 137 15.96 -5.16 -14.56
C TRP A 137 14.45 -5.35 -14.48
N PHE A 138 13.97 -6.58 -14.23
CA PHE A 138 12.55 -6.82 -14.04
C PHE A 138 12.02 -6.11 -12.79
N SER A 139 12.70 -6.21 -11.65
CA SER A 139 12.35 -5.47 -10.43
C SER A 139 12.32 -3.96 -10.68
N TRP A 140 13.28 -3.42 -11.44
CA TRP A 140 13.31 -2.01 -11.82
C TRP A 140 12.12 -1.60 -12.69
N ALA A 141 11.74 -2.42 -13.66
CA ALA A 141 10.59 -2.15 -14.53
C ALA A 141 9.28 -2.12 -13.74
N TRP A 142 9.06 -3.11 -12.86
CA TRP A 142 7.86 -3.16 -12.01
C TRP A 142 7.81 -2.02 -11.00
N LEU A 143 8.95 -1.67 -10.40
CA LEU A 143 9.07 -0.52 -9.50
C LEU A 143 8.76 0.80 -10.21
N THR A 144 9.28 0.99 -11.43
CA THR A 144 9.00 2.17 -12.26
C THR A 144 7.51 2.27 -12.58
N LEU A 145 6.86 1.15 -12.92
CA LEU A 145 5.43 1.12 -13.18
C LEU A 145 4.59 1.47 -11.93
N LEU A 146 4.99 0.98 -10.75
CA LEU A 146 4.38 1.34 -9.47
C LEU A 146 4.49 2.83 -9.16
N ILE A 147 5.69 3.41 -9.33
CA ILE A 147 5.91 4.85 -9.12
C ILE A 147 5.04 5.64 -10.10
N PHE A 148 5.01 5.26 -11.39
CA PHE A 148 4.25 5.95 -12.41
C PHE A 148 2.74 5.96 -12.12
N ILE A 149 2.16 4.81 -11.74
CA ILE A 149 0.74 4.71 -11.39
C ILE A 149 0.43 5.52 -10.12
N SER A 150 1.28 5.43 -9.10
CA SER A 150 1.10 6.17 -7.84
C SER A 150 1.19 7.69 -8.05
N LEU A 151 2.14 8.13 -8.88
CA LEU A 151 2.30 9.53 -9.26
C LEU A 151 1.11 10.04 -10.09
N ARG A 152 0.64 9.26 -11.07
CA ARG A 152 -0.57 9.58 -11.84
C ARG A 152 -1.78 9.77 -10.92
N PHE A 153 -1.95 8.87 -9.95
CA PHE A 153 -3.03 8.95 -8.97
C PHE A 153 -2.90 10.20 -8.09
N ALA A 154 -1.69 10.54 -7.62
CA ALA A 154 -1.43 11.75 -6.84
C ALA A 154 -1.78 13.03 -7.62
N ILE A 155 -1.39 13.11 -8.89
CA ILE A 155 -1.58 14.29 -9.73
C ILE A 155 -3.07 14.49 -10.06
N ILE A 156 -3.77 13.43 -10.47
CA ILE A 156 -5.17 13.53 -10.92
C ILE A 156 -6.09 13.90 -9.74
N ASN A 157 -5.84 13.35 -8.56
CA ASN A 157 -6.70 13.58 -7.40
C ASN A 157 -6.21 14.73 -6.50
N GLN A 158 -5.04 15.32 -6.78
CA GLN A 158 -4.37 16.30 -5.89
C GLN A 158 -4.19 15.78 -4.44
N ALA A 159 -4.20 14.47 -4.28
CA ALA A 159 -4.31 13.73 -3.02
C ALA A 159 -2.94 13.50 -2.34
N TRP A 160 -2.04 14.48 -2.40
CA TRP A 160 -0.67 14.33 -1.88
C TRP A 160 -0.64 14.08 -0.37
N TRP A 161 -1.59 14.66 0.36
CA TRP A 161 -1.72 14.57 1.82
C TRP A 161 -2.83 13.64 2.29
N GLU A 162 -3.57 13.04 1.35
CA GLU A 162 -4.67 12.15 1.66
C GLU A 162 -4.17 10.73 1.91
N HIS A 163 -4.98 9.97 2.65
CA HIS A 163 -4.70 8.58 2.98
C HIS A 163 -4.85 7.71 1.73
N ILE A 164 -3.94 6.76 1.55
CA ILE A 164 -3.88 5.82 0.41
C ILE A 164 -5.21 5.09 0.12
N HIS A 165 -6.09 4.95 1.11
CA HIS A 165 -7.29 4.12 1.04
C HIS A 165 -8.47 4.79 0.30
N GLY A 166 -8.42 6.10 0.04
CA GLY A 166 -9.38 6.81 -0.83
C GLY A 166 -10.86 6.60 -0.52
N TRP A 167 -11.20 6.10 0.67
CA TRP A 167 -12.59 5.87 1.05
C TRP A 167 -13.08 7.06 1.84
N ASN A 168 -14.07 7.71 1.25
CA ASN A 168 -14.92 8.69 1.88
C ASN A 168 -15.48 8.08 3.17
N THR A 169 -14.89 8.38 4.33
CA THR A 169 -15.54 8.23 5.65
C THR A 169 -16.67 9.26 5.84
N PHE A 170 -17.14 9.88 4.77
CA PHE A 170 -18.20 10.88 4.75
C PHE A 170 -19.46 10.39 4.01
N ASP A 171 -19.66 9.08 3.89
CA ASP A 171 -21.00 8.50 3.71
C ASP A 171 -21.46 7.76 4.99
N ASP A 172 -21.01 8.27 6.12
CA ASP A 172 -21.49 7.93 7.45
C ASP A 172 -22.75 8.74 7.81
N GLY A 173 -23.63 8.95 6.83
CA GLY A 173 -24.94 9.58 7.04
C GLY A 173 -25.82 8.87 8.09
N ASN A 174 -25.37 7.75 8.67
CA ASN A 174 -26.09 6.97 9.65
C ASN A 174 -25.48 6.90 11.08
N TRP A 175 -24.43 7.69 11.42
CA TRP A 175 -24.07 7.83 12.85
C TRP A 175 -25.05 8.73 13.62
N ARG A 176 -25.79 9.60 12.93
CA ARG A 176 -26.78 10.48 13.58
C ARG A 176 -27.98 9.72 14.15
N GLU A 177 -28.37 8.56 13.59
CA GLU A 177 -29.40 7.72 14.22
C GLU A 177 -28.92 7.05 15.51
N SER A 178 -27.60 6.91 15.71
CA SER A 178 -27.02 6.29 16.90
C SER A 178 -26.97 7.26 18.10
N ILE A 179 -27.00 8.58 17.86
CA ILE A 179 -26.93 9.60 18.91
C ILE A 179 -28.33 10.13 19.27
N SER A 180 -29.33 10.02 18.38
CA SER A 180 -30.70 10.43 18.68
C SER A 180 -31.49 9.50 19.62
N GLY A 181 -30.93 8.34 20.00
CA GLY A 181 -31.55 7.40 20.94
C GLY A 181 -31.18 7.61 22.42
N VAL A 182 -30.16 8.43 22.71
CA VAL A 182 -29.64 8.60 24.07
C VAL A 182 -29.69 10.07 24.46
N SER A 183 -30.86 10.42 25.01
CA SER A 183 -31.01 11.36 26.13
C SER A 183 -31.01 12.86 25.82
N GLY A 184 -32.07 13.52 26.27
CA GLY A 184 -32.05 14.97 26.57
C GLY A 184 -33.33 15.65 26.11
N ALA A 185 -34.44 15.59 26.83
CA ALA A 185 -34.55 16.12 28.19
C ALA A 185 -33.85 17.49 28.31
N ARG A 186 -34.66 18.54 28.14
CA ARG A 186 -34.73 19.75 28.99
C ARG A 186 -33.70 20.88 28.77
N SER A 187 -34.26 22.09 28.89
CA SER A 187 -33.65 23.40 29.11
C SER A 187 -33.09 24.07 27.85
N GLY A 188 -33.71 25.09 27.25
CA GLY A 188 -34.57 26.12 27.83
C GLY A 188 -33.70 27.21 28.47
N TYR A 189 -33.08 28.05 27.65
CA TYR A 189 -32.67 29.43 27.97
C TYR A 189 -32.52 30.27 26.69
N ALA A 190 -33.42 31.25 26.57
CA ALA A 190 -33.28 32.62 26.02
C ALA A 190 -32.47 32.90 24.73
N SER A 191 -33.15 33.56 23.79
CA SER A 191 -32.83 34.90 23.21
C SER A 191 -33.32 34.91 21.75
N GLY A 192 -34.37 35.62 21.35
CA GLY A 192 -34.57 37.05 21.52
C GLY A 192 -33.98 37.79 20.31
N GLY A 193 -34.78 38.04 19.26
CA GLY A 193 -34.36 38.92 18.16
C GLY A 193 -35.06 38.71 16.82
N ASN A 194 -36.06 39.55 16.56
CA ASN A 194 -36.81 39.69 15.31
C ASN A 194 -35.91 40.03 14.09
N VAL A 195 -36.11 39.35 12.96
CA VAL A 195 -36.06 40.00 11.63
C VAL A 195 -37.18 39.46 10.73
N LEU A 196 -38.25 40.25 10.71
CA LEU A 196 -39.12 40.64 9.61
C LEU A 196 -39.00 39.89 8.26
N GLY A 197 -40.03 39.10 7.97
CA GLY A 197 -40.93 39.20 6.81
C GLY A 197 -40.39 39.53 5.41
N ARG A 198 -40.51 38.55 4.51
CA ARG A 198 -41.06 38.78 3.16
C ARG A 198 -41.81 37.52 2.69
N ALA A 199 -43.12 37.65 2.67
CA ALA A 199 -44.04 36.74 2.01
C ALA A 199 -44.05 37.06 0.52
N GLU A 200 -43.83 36.06 -0.33
CA GLU A 200 -44.45 36.01 -1.65
C GLU A 200 -45.02 34.61 -1.85
N ASP A 201 -46.35 34.61 -1.89
CA ASP A 201 -47.22 33.52 -2.25
C ASP A 201 -46.96 33.06 -3.68
N GLY A 202 -47.04 31.76 -3.89
CA GLY A 202 -46.92 31.13 -5.19
C GLY A 202 -47.53 29.74 -5.15
N ASP A 203 -48.85 29.68 -4.99
CA ASP A 203 -49.67 28.49 -5.07
C ASP A 203 -49.53 27.81 -6.44
N GLY A 204 -49.13 26.53 -6.42
CA GLY A 204 -49.05 25.65 -7.57
C GLY A 204 -49.33 24.22 -7.13
N MET A 205 -50.62 23.88 -7.10
CA MET A 205 -51.21 22.59 -6.74
C MET A 205 -50.67 21.38 -7.52
N SER A 206 -50.61 20.25 -6.80
CA SER A 206 -51.09 18.93 -7.23
C SER A 206 -50.26 18.14 -8.25
N GLU A 207 -49.54 17.10 -7.77
CA GLU A 207 -50.07 15.75 -7.92
C GLU A 207 -49.42 14.73 -6.97
N ARG A 208 -50.30 13.88 -6.45
CA ARG A 208 -50.12 12.89 -5.39
C ARG A 208 -49.80 11.56 -6.08
N GLY A 209 -48.54 11.12 -6.00
CA GLY A 209 -48.08 9.82 -6.47
C GLY A 209 -47.64 8.94 -5.30
N ASP A 210 -48.62 8.38 -4.60
CA ASP A 210 -48.44 7.31 -3.61
C ASP A 210 -47.92 6.05 -4.31
N GLN A 211 -46.69 5.65 -4.01
CA GLN A 211 -46.21 4.31 -4.34
C GLN A 211 -45.51 3.69 -3.13
N SER A 212 -46.34 3.43 -2.13
CA SER A 212 -46.29 2.26 -1.25
C SER A 212 -45.52 1.06 -1.85
N ARG A 213 -44.25 0.89 -1.46
CA ARG A 213 -43.56 -0.41 -1.54
C ARG A 213 -43.38 -1.00 -0.16
N SER A 214 -44.39 -1.82 0.12
CA SER A 214 -44.42 -2.97 1.03
C SER A 214 -43.06 -3.48 1.47
N TRP A 215 -42.88 -3.40 2.78
CA TRP A 215 -41.86 -4.08 3.56
C TRP A 215 -42.22 -5.57 3.70
N MET A 216 -41.38 -6.44 3.16
CA MET A 216 -41.17 -7.82 3.63
C MET A 216 -39.65 -8.01 3.67
N GLY A 217 -38.98 -8.29 4.76
CA GLY A 217 -39.34 -9.16 5.87
C GLY A 217 -38.20 -10.16 6.01
N ILE A 218 -37.13 -9.80 6.72
CA ILE A 218 -36.07 -10.74 7.10
C ILE A 218 -35.72 -10.49 8.57
N GLY A 219 -36.13 -11.44 9.40
CA GLY A 219 -36.00 -11.38 10.86
C GLY A 219 -34.55 -11.36 11.32
N ARG A 220 -34.22 -10.40 12.20
CA ARG A 220 -33.02 -10.43 13.01
C ARG A 220 -33.31 -11.11 14.35
N ARG A 221 -32.59 -12.21 14.61
CA ARG A 221 -32.47 -12.81 15.94
C ARG A 221 -31.77 -11.83 16.87
N SER A 222 -32.46 -11.46 17.94
CA SER A 222 -31.92 -10.75 19.10
C SER A 222 -31.01 -11.68 19.91
N GLY A 223 -29.70 -11.40 19.90
CA GLY A 223 -28.71 -11.99 20.82
C GLY A 223 -28.62 -11.20 22.14
N PRO A 224 -28.07 -11.82 23.21
CA PRO A 224 -28.22 -11.34 24.59
C PRO A 224 -27.35 -10.11 24.91
N ARG A 225 -27.92 -9.22 25.74
CA ARG A 225 -27.31 -8.03 26.33
C ARG A 225 -26.09 -8.39 27.17
N ALA A 226 -24.96 -7.75 26.87
CA ALA A 226 -23.83 -7.68 27.78
C ALA A 226 -24.16 -6.75 28.95
N SER A 227 -23.89 -7.24 30.16
CA SER A 227 -24.09 -6.60 31.45
C SER A 227 -23.08 -5.48 31.70
N THR A 228 -23.60 -4.33 32.10
CA THR A 228 -22.85 -3.16 32.56
C THR A 228 -22.08 -3.47 33.85
N VAL A 229 -20.76 -3.32 33.83
CA VAL A 229 -19.90 -3.42 35.02
C VAL A 229 -19.90 -2.06 35.75
N PRO A 230 -20.14 -2.01 37.08
CA PRO A 230 -20.10 -0.77 37.83
C PRO A 230 -18.66 -0.29 38.08
N ARG A 231 -18.48 1.03 37.99
CA ARG A 231 -17.22 1.74 38.23
C ARG A 231 -17.02 1.92 39.74
N VAL A 232 -15.98 1.29 40.29
CA VAL A 232 -15.56 1.51 41.68
C VAL A 232 -14.73 2.80 41.73
N SER A 233 -15.23 3.80 42.46
CA SER A 233 -14.51 5.01 42.83
C SER A 233 -13.69 4.73 44.09
N VAL A 234 -12.36 4.82 43.96
CA VAL A 234 -11.41 4.76 45.07
C VAL A 234 -11.33 6.15 45.70
N ALA A 235 -11.70 6.26 46.98
CA ALA A 235 -11.48 7.43 47.80
C ALA A 235 -10.01 7.48 48.23
N ALA A 236 -9.42 8.67 48.16
CA ALA A 236 -8.10 8.97 48.69
C ALA A 236 -8.19 9.30 50.18
N GLU A 237 -7.29 8.69 50.97
CA GLU A 237 -6.82 9.19 52.27
C GLU A 237 -5.32 9.45 52.17
#